data_AF-A0A914SIC0-F1
#
_entry.id   AF-A0A914SIC0-F1
#
_cell.length_a   1.000
_cell.length_b   1.000
_cell.length_c   1.000
_cell.angle_alpha   90.00
_cell.angle_beta   90.00
_cell.angle_gamma   90.00
#
_symmetry.space_group_name_H-M   'P 1'
#
loop_
_entity.id
_entity.type
_entity.pdbx_description
1 polymer ?
#
loop_
_entity_poly.entity_id
_entity_poly.type
_entity_poly.pdbx_seq_one_letter_code
_entity_poly.pdbx_strand_id
1 'polypeptide(L)'
;MRSEISAWAIIFVALFAVNQIHANDSIMSCVLCEMVAESVITSGSTTPASALSSMYKRCAQMGLMEPVCDQLVDEHARQILGMARIGAPPKNICKELKLCDN
;
A
#
# COMPACT_ATOMS: atom_id res chain seq x y z
N MET A 1 -9.56 -2.60 -41.59
CA MET A 1 -8.61 -3.73 -41.44
C MET A 1 -8.67 -4.18 -40.00
N ARG A 2 -9.46 -5.21 -39.76
CA ARG A 2 -9.76 -5.78 -38.44
C ARG A 2 -9.29 -7.23 -38.52
N SER A 3 -8.27 -7.59 -37.75
CA SER A 3 -7.72 -8.94 -37.73
C SER A 3 -7.42 -9.35 -36.29
N GLU A 4 -8.29 -10.22 -35.77
CA GLU A 4 -7.95 -11.44 -35.03
C GLU A 4 -6.91 -11.34 -33.90
N ILE A 5 -7.28 -10.68 -32.79
CA ILE A 5 -6.64 -10.95 -31.49
C ILE A 5 -7.32 -12.19 -30.93
N SER A 6 -6.63 -13.33 -30.93
CA SER A 6 -7.18 -14.60 -30.45
C SER A 6 -7.66 -14.46 -28.99
N ALA A 7 -8.81 -15.08 -28.65
CA ALA A 7 -9.38 -15.01 -27.30
C ALA A 7 -8.37 -15.46 -26.20
N TRP A 8 -7.40 -16.30 -26.57
CA TRP A 8 -6.34 -16.78 -25.69
C TRP A 8 -5.30 -15.69 -25.38
N ALA A 9 -5.07 -14.74 -26.30
CA ALA A 9 -4.23 -13.57 -26.06
C ALA A 9 -4.90 -12.58 -25.10
N ILE A 10 -6.24 -12.44 -25.14
CA ILE A 10 -6.98 -11.61 -24.16
C ILE A 10 -6.91 -12.24 -22.77
N ILE A 11 -7.03 -13.58 -22.67
CA ILE A 11 -6.90 -14.31 -21.39
C ILE A 11 -5.46 -14.21 -20.85
N PHE A 12 -4.45 -14.33 -21.71
CA PHE A 12 -3.04 -14.13 -21.32
C PHE A 12 -2.76 -12.68 -20.89
N VAL A 13 -3.31 -11.69 -21.60
CA VAL A 13 -3.20 -10.28 -21.23
C VAL A 13 -3.92 -10.02 -19.90
N ALA A 14 -5.09 -10.60 -19.63
CA ALA A 14 -5.77 -10.45 -18.34
C ALA A 14 -4.99 -11.08 -17.18
N LEU A 15 -4.32 -12.22 -17.41
CA LEU A 15 -3.44 -12.85 -16.43
C LEU A 15 -2.13 -12.08 -16.20
N PHE A 16 -1.59 -11.42 -17.22
CA PHE A 16 -0.38 -10.60 -17.13
C PHE A 16 -0.63 -9.15 -16.69
N ALA A 17 -1.82 -8.60 -16.95
CA ALA A 17 -2.20 -7.22 -16.62
C ALA A 17 -2.43 -7.01 -15.12
N VAL A 18 -2.58 -8.07 -14.33
CA VAL A 18 -2.63 -7.93 -12.85
C VAL A 18 -1.28 -7.52 -12.25
N ASN A 19 -0.19 -7.52 -13.02
CA ASN A 19 1.16 -7.25 -12.52
C ASN A 19 1.77 -5.93 -13.00
N GLN A 20 1.05 -5.04 -13.70
CA GLN A 20 1.65 -3.82 -14.26
C GLN A 20 0.74 -2.58 -14.20
N ILE A 21 0.22 -2.24 -13.01
CA ILE A 21 -0.20 -0.86 -12.72
C ILE A 21 0.58 -0.36 -11.50
N HIS A 22 1.90 -0.31 -11.60
CA HIS A 22 2.71 0.54 -10.73
C HIS A 22 3.11 1.76 -11.56
N ALA A 23 2.11 2.58 -11.92
CA ALA A 23 2.38 3.95 -12.29
C ALA A 23 2.82 4.65 -11.00
N ASN A 24 4.13 4.78 -10.87
CA ASN A 24 4.81 5.45 -9.78
C ASN A 24 4.31 6.89 -9.65
N ASP A 25 3.33 7.08 -8.77
CA ASP A 25 3.05 8.33 -8.08
C ASP A 25 3.83 8.26 -6.76
N SER A 26 5.17 8.30 -6.80
CA SER A 26 6.07 8.15 -5.63
C SER A 26 5.60 9.02 -4.46
N ILE A 27 4.98 10.16 -4.76
CA ILE A 27 4.51 11.13 -3.79
C ILE A 27 3.22 10.62 -3.13
N MET A 28 2.24 10.15 -3.90
CA MET A 28 1.00 9.63 -3.33
C MET A 28 1.22 8.36 -2.51
N SER A 29 1.98 7.39 -3.03
CA SER A 29 2.33 6.17 -2.28
C SER A 29 3.09 6.48 -0.99
N CYS A 30 3.97 7.49 -1.05
CA CYS A 30 4.69 7.96 0.12
C CYS A 30 3.77 8.55 1.18
N VAL A 31 2.88 9.48 0.78
CA VAL A 31 1.93 10.11 1.70
C VAL A 31 1.00 9.07 2.34
N LEU A 32 0.47 8.12 1.55
CA LEU A 32 -0.38 7.06 2.08
C LEU A 32 0.37 6.19 3.09
N CYS A 33 1.61 5.79 2.77
CA CYS A 33 2.44 5.01 3.66
C CYS A 33 2.73 5.74 4.97
N GLU A 34 3.12 7.02 4.90
CA GLU A 34 3.46 7.80 6.09
C GLU A 34 2.24 7.95 7.01
N MET A 35 1.07 8.25 6.46
CA MET A 35 -0.20 8.38 7.20
C MET A 35 -0.58 7.07 7.89
N VAL A 36 -0.42 5.94 7.20
CA VAL A 36 -0.69 4.61 7.73
C VAL A 36 0.32 4.24 8.81
N ALA A 37 1.61 4.48 8.60
CA ALA A 37 2.66 4.21 9.57
C ALA A 37 2.51 5.06 10.82
N GLU A 38 2.19 6.34 10.68
CA GLU A 38 1.91 7.25 11.79
C GLU A 38 0.70 6.77 12.61
N SER A 39 -0.32 6.22 11.96
CA SER A 39 -1.50 5.68 12.66
C SER A 39 -1.16 4.55 13.65
N VAL A 40 -0.21 3.70 13.29
CA VAL A 40 0.25 2.58 14.13
C VAL A 40 1.06 3.10 15.30
N ILE A 41 1.95 4.06 15.04
CA ILE A 41 2.80 4.67 16.07
C ILE A 41 1.96 5.46 17.09
N THR A 42 1.02 6.27 16.61
CA THR A 42 0.15 7.11 17.46
C THR A 42 -0.93 6.33 18.18
N SER A 43 -1.41 5.22 17.63
CA SER A 43 -2.43 4.38 18.29
C SER A 43 -1.88 3.54 19.44
N GLY A 44 -0.55 3.39 19.55
CA GLY A 44 0.08 2.60 20.63
C GLY A 44 -0.35 1.14 20.62
N SER A 45 -0.78 0.61 19.46
CA SER A 45 -1.30 -0.74 19.32
C SER A 45 -0.26 -1.79 19.72
N THR A 46 -0.56 -2.59 20.75
CA THR A 46 0.32 -3.67 21.22
C THR A 46 0.16 -4.96 20.42
N THR A 47 -1.01 -5.17 19.80
CA THR A 47 -1.32 -6.39 19.04
C THR A 47 -1.32 -6.14 17.53
N PRO A 48 -0.99 -7.15 16.70
CA PRO A 48 -1.05 -6.99 15.24
C PRO A 48 -2.45 -6.68 14.73
N ALA A 49 -3.49 -7.24 15.36
CA ALA A 49 -4.87 -7.02 14.97
C ALA A 49 -5.34 -5.58 15.21
N SER A 50 -4.96 -4.98 16.36
CA SER A 50 -5.32 -3.58 16.63
C SER A 50 -4.53 -2.60 15.77
N ALA A 51 -3.27 -2.91 15.47
CA ALA A 51 -2.47 -2.13 14.52
C ALA A 51 -3.09 -2.14 13.12
N LEU A 52 -3.44 -3.31 12.61
CA LEU A 52 -4.05 -3.47 11.30
C LEU A 52 -5.40 -2.73 11.22
N SER A 53 -6.21 -2.82 12.28
CA SER A 53 -7.46 -2.05 12.38
C SER A 53 -7.22 -0.54 12.36
N SER A 54 -6.17 -0.04 13.04
CA SER A 54 -5.79 1.39 12.98
C SER A 54 -5.41 1.83 11.56
N MET A 55 -4.72 0.96 10.81
CA MET A 55 -4.30 1.23 9.43
C MET A 55 -5.50 1.35 8.49
N TYR A 56 -6.38 0.35 8.45
CA TYR A 56 -7.61 0.42 7.63
C TYR A 56 -8.52 1.57 8.06
N LYS A 57 -8.61 1.84 9.37
CA LYS A 57 -9.37 2.99 9.86
C LYS A 57 -8.82 4.31 9.33
N ARG A 58 -7.51 4.43 9.11
CA ARG A 58 -6.95 5.59 8.43
C ARG A 58 -7.19 5.59 6.94
N CYS A 59 -7.11 4.44 6.27
CA CYS A 59 -7.47 4.32 4.86
C CYS A 59 -8.91 4.78 4.59
N ALA A 60 -9.86 4.41 5.45
CA ALA A 60 -11.26 4.84 5.36
C ALA A 60 -11.47 6.37 5.46
N GLN A 61 -10.49 7.09 6.02
CA GLN A 61 -10.55 8.56 6.12
C GLN A 61 -10.03 9.25 4.85
N MET A 62 -9.49 8.50 3.88
CA MET A 62 -8.86 9.03 2.66
C MET A 62 -9.83 9.14 1.47
N GLY A 63 -11.10 8.76 1.65
CA GLY A 63 -12.16 8.94 0.65
C GLY A 63 -11.86 8.17 -0.63
N LEU A 64 -11.68 8.87 -1.75
CA LEU A 64 -11.43 8.24 -3.06
C LEU A 64 -10.14 7.39 -3.11
N MET A 65 -9.20 7.64 -2.18
CA MET A 65 -7.94 6.90 -2.10
C MET A 65 -8.00 5.69 -1.15
N GLU A 66 -9.14 5.45 -0.49
CA GLU A 66 -9.35 4.27 0.37
C GLU A 66 -8.89 2.96 -0.28
N PRO A 67 -9.33 2.57 -1.50
CA PRO A 67 -8.93 1.29 -2.08
C PRO A 67 -7.43 1.18 -2.38
N VAL A 68 -6.76 2.30 -2.67
CA VAL A 68 -5.32 2.34 -2.90
C VAL A 68 -4.56 2.19 -1.58
N CYS A 69 -5.06 2.83 -0.52
CA CYS A 69 -4.53 2.68 0.83
C CYS A 69 -4.73 1.27 1.37
N ASP A 70 -5.91 0.68 1.16
CA ASP A 70 -6.20 -0.69 1.60
C ASP A 70 -5.26 -1.69 0.93
N GLN A 71 -5.00 -1.53 -0.37
CA GLN A 71 -4.00 -2.34 -1.08
C GLN A 71 -2.60 -2.19 -0.47
N LEU A 72 -2.22 -0.97 -0.08
CA LEU A 72 -0.94 -0.71 0.60
C LEU A 72 -0.86 -1.42 1.95
N VAL A 73 -1.95 -1.41 2.71
CA VAL A 73 -2.04 -2.11 4.00
C VAL A 73 -1.97 -3.62 3.79
N ASP A 74 -2.69 -4.16 2.82
CA ASP A 74 -2.67 -5.59 2.49
C ASP A 74 -1.26 -6.08 2.13
N GLU A 75 -0.50 -5.27 1.38
CA GLU A 75 0.84 -5.61 0.92
C GLU A 75 1.90 -5.40 2.01
N HIS A 76 1.84 -4.28 2.74
CA HIS A 76 2.95 -3.81 3.57
C HIS A 76 2.69 -3.77 5.09
N ALA A 77 1.47 -4.06 5.58
CA ALA A 77 1.13 -3.89 6.99
C ALA A 77 2.08 -4.61 7.96
N ARG A 78 2.51 -5.82 7.61
CA ARG A 78 3.45 -6.60 8.44
C ARG A 78 4.80 -5.89 8.60
N GLN A 79 5.33 -5.33 7.52
CA GLN A 79 6.62 -4.65 7.52
C GLN A 79 6.52 -3.31 8.24
N ILE A 80 5.48 -2.52 7.94
CA ILE A 80 5.19 -1.25 8.61
C ILE A 80 5.08 -1.46 10.13
N LEU A 81 4.31 -2.45 10.56
CA LEU A 81 4.15 -2.77 11.99
C LEU A 81 5.47 -3.21 12.63
N GLY A 82 6.24 -4.07 11.95
CA GLY A 82 7.54 -4.53 12.45
C GLY A 82 8.50 -3.38 12.71
N MET A 83 8.58 -2.45 11.77
CA MET A 83 9.45 -1.27 11.90
C MET A 83 8.90 -0.24 12.89
N ALA A 84 7.59 -0.02 12.93
CA ALA A 84 6.97 0.88 13.92
C ALA A 84 7.24 0.41 15.36
N ARG A 85 7.23 -0.90 15.61
CA ARG A 85 7.51 -1.48 16.94
C ARG A 85 8.94 -1.26 17.45
N ILE A 86 9.90 -1.14 16.55
CA ILE A 86 11.30 -0.83 16.90
C ILE A 86 11.56 0.69 16.95
N GLY A 87 10.51 1.50 16.83
CA GLY A 87 10.61 2.97 16.92
C GLY A 87 11.07 3.64 15.64
N ALA A 88 10.96 2.99 14.48
CA ALA A 88 11.28 3.64 13.21
C ALA A 88 10.25 4.75 12.90
N PRO A 89 10.70 5.96 12.48
CA PRO A 89 9.78 7.02 12.10
C PRO A 89 9.09 6.70 10.75
N PRO A 90 7.85 7.19 10.52
CA PRO A 90 7.06 6.90 9.31
C PRO A 90 7.84 7.06 8.00
N LYS A 91 8.57 8.16 7.86
CA LYS A 91 9.39 8.44 6.68
C LYS A 91 10.45 7.37 6.42
N ASN A 92 11.09 6.85 7.45
CA ASN A 92 12.12 5.80 7.29
C ASN A 92 11.49 4.44 6.96
N ILE A 93 10.33 4.14 7.56
CA ILE A 93 9.54 2.94 7.24
C ILE A 93 9.21 2.93 5.74
N CYS A 94 8.69 4.05 5.24
CA CYS A 94 8.23 4.15 3.86
C CYS A 94 9.37 4.22 2.83
N LYS A 95 10.54 4.75 3.22
CA LYS A 95 11.77 4.64 2.43
C LYS A 95 12.26 3.21 2.31
N GLU A 96 12.27 2.45 3.41
CA GLU A 96 12.71 1.05 3.40
C GLU A 96 11.82 0.18 2.51
N LEU A 97 10.52 0.51 2.47
CA LEU A 97 9.55 -0.10 1.57
C LEU A 97 9.64 0.38 0.11
N LYS A 98 10.53 1.34 -0.18
CA LYS A 98 10.66 2.00 -1.49
C LYS A 98 9.37 2.68 -1.98
N LEU A 99 8.55 3.13 -1.03
CA LEU A 99 7.32 3.87 -1.29
C LEU A 99 7.53 5.39 -1.27
N CYS A 100 8.63 5.85 -0.65
CA CYS A 100 9.10 7.23 -0.65
C CYS A 100 10.50 7.31 -1.25
N ASP A 101 10.70 8.25 -2.18
CA ASP A 101 12.05 8.72 -2.54
C ASP A 101 12.56 9.71 -1.47
N ASN A 102 13.85 9.59 -1.13
CA ASN A 102 14.60 10.34 -0.09
C ASN A 102 13.99 11.61 0.54
#